data_AF-A0A1H0UK60-F1
#
_entry.id   AF-A0A1H0UK60-F1
#
_cell.length_a   1.000
_cell.length_b   1.000
_cell.length_c   1.000
_cell.angle_alpha   90.00
_cell.angle_beta   90.00
_cell.angle_gamma   90.00
#
_symmetry.space_group_name_H-M   'P 1'
#
loop_
_entity.id
_entity.type
_entity.pdbx_description
1 polymer ?
#
loop_
_entity_poly.entity_id
_entity_poly.type
_entity_poly.pdbx_seq_one_letter_code
_entity_poly.pdbx_strand_id
1 'polypeptide(L)' 'MTRWRKSSYSTPDMNCVEVGRGVGLRDSKSPSVELPLAAHQWASFLRLARTGNVQP' A
#
# COMPACT_ATOMS: atom_id res chain seq x y z
N MET A 1 14.97 3.77 8.18
CA MET A 1 13.67 4.43 7.94
C MET A 1 13.25 4.18 6.51
N THR A 2 12.04 3.68 6.29
CA THR A 2 11.48 3.54 4.94
C THR A 2 11.29 4.92 4.32
N ARG A 3 11.79 5.12 3.10
CA ARG A 3 11.54 6.35 2.32
C ARG A 3 10.25 6.18 1.52
N TRP A 4 9.17 6.82 2.00
CA TRP A 4 7.88 6.83 1.33
C TRP A 4 7.86 7.84 0.17
N ARG A 5 7.07 7.53 -0.86
CA ARG A 5 6.85 8.37 -2.04
C ARG A 5 5.38 8.36 -2.40
N LYS A 6 4.76 9.53 -2.47
CA LYS A 6 3.37 9.68 -2.90
C LYS A 6 3.22 9.28 -4.38
N SER A 7 2.14 8.56 -4.69
CA SER A 7 1.75 8.20 -6.05
C SER A 7 1.33 9.45 -6.83
N SER A 8 1.68 9.52 -8.12
CA SER A 8 1.20 10.58 -9.02
C SER A 8 -0.30 10.47 -9.34
N TYR A 9 -0.93 9.35 -9.03
CA TYR A 9 -2.37 9.13 -9.18
C TYR A 9 -3.18 9.62 -7.97
N SER A 10 -2.50 10.02 -6.89
CA SER A 10 -3.14 10.61 -5.72
C SER A 10 -3.45 12.08 -5.96
N THR A 11 -4.69 12.49 -5.74
CA THR A 11 -5.09 13.91 -5.71
C THR A 11 -5.03 14.43 -4.26
N PRO A 12 -5.32 15.72 -3.99
CA PRO A 12 -5.34 16.23 -2.62
C PRO A 12 -6.29 15.46 -1.70
N ASP A 13 -7.46 15.06 -2.22
CA ASP A 13 -8.55 14.51 -1.40
C ASP A 13 -8.96 13.08 -1.77
N MET A 14 -8.33 12.45 -2.76
CA MET A 14 -8.69 11.09 -3.22
C MET A 14 -7.48 10.24 -3.59
N ASN A 15 -7.65 8.92 -3.51
CA ASN A 15 -6.68 7.92 -3.94
C ASN A 15 -5.29 8.09 -3.32
N CYS A 16 -5.22 8.54 -2.06
CA CYS A 16 -3.98 8.78 -1.33
C CYS A 16 -3.21 7.47 -1.11
N VAL A 17 -2.16 7.26 -1.91
CA VAL A 17 -1.31 6.07 -1.85
C VAL A 17 0.15 6.51 -1.80
N GLU A 18 0.88 5.95 -0.85
CA GLU A 18 2.32 6.15 -0.71
C GLU A 18 3.02 4.78 -0.79
N VAL A 19 4.19 4.76 -1.43
CA VAL A 19 4.98 3.54 -1.62
C VAL A 19 6.40 3.73 -1.09
N GLY A 20 6.94 2.70 -0.43
CA GLY A 20 8.28 2.69 0.12
C GLY A 20 9.01 1.39 -0.20
N ARG A 21 10.34 1.40 -0.11
CA ARG A 21 11.15 0.16 -0.14
C ARG A 21 11.31 -0.35 1.29
N GLY A 22 10.63 -1.45 1.62
CA GLY A 22 10.60 -2.04 2.96
C GLY A 22 9.43 -1.55 3.84
N VAL A 23 8.90 -2.51 4.60
CA VAL A 23 7.75 -2.56 5.54
C VAL A 23 6.35 -2.28 4.98
N GLY A 24 5.56 -3.37 4.95
CA GLY A 24 4.13 -3.51 5.26
C GLY A 24 3.08 -2.62 4.58
N LEU A 25 1.84 -3.11 4.54
CA LEU A 25 0.70 -2.24 4.27
C LEU A 25 0.44 -1.38 5.53
N ARG A 26 0.27 -0.08 5.36
CA ARG A 26 0.08 0.85 6.47
C ARG A 26 -1.10 1.77 6.19
N ASP A 27 -1.86 2.07 7.23
CA ASP A 27 -2.89 3.11 7.19
C ASP A 27 -2.24 4.47 7.51
N SER A 28 -2.43 5.45 6.63
CA SER A 28 -1.92 6.81 6.83
C SER A 28 -2.54 7.48 8.06
N LYS A 29 -3.77 7.11 8.45
CA LYS A 29 -4.46 7.59 9.66
C LYS A 29 -3.99 6.88 10.93
N SER A 30 -3.31 5.74 10.80
CA SER A 30 -2.79 4.95 11.92
C SER A 30 -1.29 4.65 11.71
N PRO A 31 -0.44 5.68 11.74
CA PRO A 31 0.93 5.61 11.23
C PRO A 31 1.87 4.66 11.99
N SER A 32 1.51 4.27 13.21
CA SER A 32 2.27 3.33 14.05
C SER A 32 1.93 1.87 13.79
N VAL A 33 0.89 1.58 12.99
CA VAL A 33 0.43 0.22 12.71
C VAL A 33 0.80 -0.15 11.28
N GLU A 34 1.67 -1.13 11.14
CA GLU A 34 2.14 -1.65 9.85
C GLU A 34 1.81 -3.14 9.79
N LEU A 35 1.11 -3.58 8.76
CA LEU A 35 0.81 -4.98 8.49
C LEU A 35 1.96 -5.57 7.64
N PRO A 36 2.85 -6.39 8.22
CA PRO A 36 3.93 -7.00 7.46
C PRO A 36 3.37 -8.00 6.46
N LEU A 37 3.87 -7.95 5.22
CA LEU A 37 3.51 -8.88 4.16
C LEU A 37 4.78 -9.53 3.62
N ALA A 38 4.75 -10.85 3.47
CA ALA A 38 5.78 -11.56 2.72
C ALA A 38 5.70 -11.18 1.23
N ALA A 39 6.82 -11.27 0.52
CA ALA A 39 6.90 -10.87 -0.90
C ALA A 39 5.85 -11.57 -1.78
N HIS A 40 5.56 -12.85 -1.51
CA HIS A 40 4.55 -13.61 -2.25
C HIS A 40 3.11 -13.14 -1.96
N GLN A 41 2.81 -12.74 -0.73
CA GLN A 41 1.52 -12.16 -0.36
C GLN A 41 1.32 -10.82 -1.05
N TRP A 42 2.36 -9.98 -1.09
CA TRP A 42 2.34 -8.70 -1.79
C TRP A 42 2.12 -8.89 -3.30
N ALA A 43 2.82 -9.83 -3.94
CA ALA A 43 2.64 -10.14 -5.35
C ALA A 43 1.21 -10.62 -5.66
N SER A 44 0.62 -11.45 -4.81
CA SER A 44 -0.77 -11.91 -4.95
C SER A 44 -1.76 -10.76 -4.79
N PHE A 45 -1.58 -9.92 -3.78
CA PHE A 45 -2.40 -8.73 -3.57
C PHE A 45 -2.40 -7.80 -4.79
N LEU A 46 -1.22 -7.50 -5.36
CA LEU A 46 -1.12 -6.63 -6.53
C LEU A 46 -1.84 -7.18 -7.76
N ARG A 47 -1.86 -8.51 -7.96
CA ARG A 47 -2.65 -9.13 -9.04
C ARG A 47 -4.14 -8.94 -8.82
N LEU A 48 -4.63 -9.18 -7.60
CA LEU A 48 -6.04 -9.01 -7.26
C LEU A 48 -6.48 -7.54 -7.35
N ALA A 49 -5.66 -6.61 -6.84
CA ALA A 49 -5.92 -5.18 -6.90
C ALA A 49 -6.01 -4.68 -8.35
N ARG A 50 -5.14 -5.18 -9.24
CA ARG A 50 -5.17 -4.82 -10.66
C ARG A 50 -6.46 -5.26 -11.35
N THR A 51 -7.02 -6.40 -10.97
CA THR A 51 -8.24 -6.94 -11.59
C THR A 51 -9.52 -6.55 -10.85
N GLY A 52 -9.42 -5.75 -9.77
CA GLY A 52 -10.58 -5.38 -8.94
C GLY A 52 -11.13 -6.50 -8.05
N ASN A 53 -10.37 -7.58 -7.83
CA ASN A 53 -10.82 -8.78 -7.10
C ASN A 53 -10.25 -8.86 -5.68
N VAL A 54 -10.03 -7.72 -5.02
CA VAL A 54 -9.65 -7.71 -3.59
C VAL A 54 -10.89 -8.01 -2.78
N GLN A 55 -10.93 -9.18 -2.14
CA GLN A 55 -12.00 -9.52 -1.22
C GLN A 55 -11.83 -8.75 0.11
N PRO A 56 -12.92 -8.26 0.73
CA PRO A 56 -12.87 -7.59 2.02
C PRO A 56 -12.43 -8.52 3.16
#